data_AF-A0A932JYU5-F1
#
_entry.id   AF-A0A932JYU5-F1
#
_cell.length_a   1.000
_cell.length_b   1.000
_cell.length_c   1.000
_cell.angle_alpha   90.00
_cell.angle_beta   90.00
_cell.angle_gamma   90.00
#
_symmetry.space_group_name_H-M   'P 1'
#
loop_
_entity.id
_entity.type
_entity.pdbx_description
1 polymer ?
#
loop_
_entity_poly.entity_id
_entity_poly.type
_entity_poly.pdbx_seq_one_letter_code
_entity_poly.pdbx_strand_id
1 'polypeptide(L)'
;MNGLISLVAIVVALAATAAGAGENAEMLKRLSRLWAQSIPQVDCEVNGAPESQDGMLAYKPVTVGDFIASYVAWSLDAGERSRRSMKCEGKDTLECTLSYGRLHSDQDPGWDRILLFHADRKTKRIDPKSLRCVDVP
;
A
#
# COMPACT_ATOMS: atom_id res chain seq x y z
N MET A 1 -14.22 -4.15 25.18
CA MET A 1 -13.63 -4.28 23.82
C MET A 1 -13.35 -2.90 23.20
N ASN A 2 -12.68 -1.97 23.92
CA ASN A 2 -12.54 -0.57 23.48
C ASN A 2 -11.08 -0.16 23.15
N GLY A 3 -10.11 -1.08 23.24
CA GLY A 3 -8.69 -0.76 23.04
C GLY A 3 -8.24 -0.78 21.56
N LEU A 4 -8.79 -1.67 20.74
CA LEU A 4 -8.37 -1.85 19.34
C LEU A 4 -8.75 -0.68 18.43
N ILE A 5 -9.92 -0.05 18.69
CA ILE A 5 -10.43 1.06 17.87
C ILE A 5 -9.53 2.30 18.02
N SER A 6 -8.97 2.50 19.21
CA SER A 6 -8.09 3.65 19.51
C SER A 6 -6.76 3.57 18.77
N LEU A 7 -6.18 2.37 18.68
CA LEU A 7 -4.89 2.14 18.02
C LEU A 7 -4.98 2.30 16.50
N VAL A 8 -6.06 1.80 15.88
CA VAL A 8 -6.31 1.97 14.44
C VAL A 8 -6.49 3.45 14.08
N ALA A 9 -7.22 4.22 14.90
CA ALA A 9 -7.43 5.64 14.67
C ALA A 9 -6.12 6.45 14.73
N ILE A 10 -5.24 6.13 15.67
CA ILE A 10 -3.92 6.76 15.83
C ILE A 10 -3.02 6.40 14.64
N VAL A 11 -2.94 5.13 14.27
CA VAL A 11 -2.15 4.66 13.11
C VAL A 11 -2.61 5.34 11.82
N VAL A 12 -3.93 5.46 11.62
CA VAL A 12 -4.51 6.11 10.44
C VAL A 12 -4.26 7.63 10.42
N ALA A 13 -4.26 8.29 11.57
CA ALA A 13 -3.93 9.72 11.67
C ALA A 13 -2.45 10.00 11.34
N LEU A 14 -1.53 9.15 11.83
CA LEU A 14 -0.11 9.23 11.52
C LEU A 14 0.19 8.89 10.04
N ALA A 15 -0.53 7.92 9.48
CA ALA A 15 -0.43 7.55 8.08
C ALA A 15 -0.93 8.67 7.14
N ALA A 16 -1.98 9.40 7.56
CA ALA A 16 -2.51 10.56 6.85
C ALA A 16 -1.54 11.75 6.81
N THR A 17 -0.75 11.96 7.87
CA THR A 17 0.32 12.97 7.84
C THR A 17 1.49 12.56 6.96
N ALA A 18 1.79 11.25 6.87
CA ALA A 18 2.82 10.72 5.98
C ALA A 18 2.44 10.76 4.48
N ALA A 19 1.15 10.68 4.16
CA ALA A 19 0.63 10.71 2.79
C ALA A 19 0.46 12.14 2.20
N GLY A 20 0.68 13.18 3.01
CA GLY A 20 0.40 14.58 2.67
C GLY A 20 -1.06 14.98 2.94
N ALA A 21 -1.30 16.25 3.29
CA ALA A 21 -2.63 16.77 3.53
C ALA A 21 -3.44 16.83 2.22
N GLY A 22 -4.44 15.94 2.04
CA GLY A 22 -5.26 15.90 0.82
C GLY A 22 -5.89 14.54 0.51
N GLU A 23 -6.15 14.28 -0.79
CA GLU A 23 -6.82 13.08 -1.33
C GLU A 23 -6.14 11.76 -0.94
N ASN A 24 -4.81 11.76 -0.81
CA ASN A 24 -4.01 10.59 -0.42
C ASN A 24 -4.33 10.12 1.01
N ALA A 25 -4.38 11.05 1.97
CA ALA A 25 -4.74 10.73 3.36
C ALA A 25 -6.15 10.10 3.47
N GLU A 26 -7.08 10.58 2.65
CA GLU A 26 -8.45 10.04 2.59
C GLU A 26 -8.49 8.66 1.93
N MET A 27 -7.66 8.39 0.91
CA MET A 27 -7.56 7.05 0.33
C MET A 27 -6.93 6.04 1.28
N LEU A 28 -5.90 6.43 2.04
CA LEU A 28 -5.28 5.55 3.03
C LEU A 28 -6.25 5.14 4.14
N LYS A 29 -7.12 6.08 4.56
CA LYS A 29 -8.27 5.80 5.45
C LYS A 29 -9.23 4.78 4.84
N ARG A 30 -9.57 4.91 3.56
CA ARG A 30 -10.49 3.99 2.86
C ARG A 30 -9.90 2.60 2.72
N LEU A 31 -8.63 2.50 2.35
CA LEU A 31 -7.90 1.24 2.24
C LEU A 31 -7.86 0.52 3.61
N SER A 32 -7.64 1.27 4.69
CA SER A 32 -7.69 0.74 6.07
C SER A 32 -9.09 0.23 6.47
N ARG A 33 -10.17 0.89 6.01
CA ARG A 33 -11.55 0.41 6.25
C ARG A 33 -11.89 -0.84 5.47
N LEU A 34 -11.41 -0.95 4.22
CA LEU A 34 -11.59 -2.15 3.41
C LEU A 34 -11.00 -3.37 4.13
N TRP A 35 -9.81 -3.23 4.70
CA TRP A 35 -9.17 -4.26 5.51
C TRP A 35 -10.00 -4.64 6.76
N ALA A 36 -10.62 -3.67 7.42
CA ALA A 36 -11.47 -3.95 8.57
C ALA A 36 -12.77 -4.71 8.23
N GLN A 37 -13.20 -4.69 6.96
CA GLN A 37 -14.43 -5.35 6.49
C GLN A 37 -14.17 -6.67 5.76
N SER A 38 -12.99 -6.83 5.17
CA SER A 38 -12.55 -8.01 4.43
C SER A 38 -11.04 -8.07 4.46
N ILE A 39 -10.46 -9.27 4.41
CA ILE A 39 -8.99 -9.44 4.32
C ILE A 39 -8.67 -9.83 2.87
N PRO A 40 -8.70 -8.89 1.90
CA PRO A 40 -8.28 -9.21 0.55
C PRO A 40 -6.80 -9.57 0.59
N GLN A 41 -6.50 -10.76 0.09
CA GLN A 41 -5.15 -11.21 -0.20
C GLN A 41 -4.82 -10.80 -1.63
N VAL A 42 -3.60 -10.29 -1.81
CA VAL A 42 -3.02 -10.01 -3.11
C VAL A 42 -1.71 -10.79 -3.24
N ASP A 43 -1.57 -11.48 -4.36
CA ASP A 43 -0.29 -12.05 -4.76
C ASP A 43 0.55 -10.95 -5.42
N CYS A 44 1.82 -10.85 -5.01
CA CYS A 44 2.72 -9.82 -5.53
C CYS A 44 3.45 -10.33 -6.78
N GLU A 45 3.29 -9.63 -7.88
CA GLU A 45 3.96 -9.88 -9.16
C GLU A 45 5.35 -9.23 -9.14
N VAL A 46 6.42 -9.89 -9.58
CA VAL A 46 7.72 -9.20 -9.74
C VAL A 46 7.78 -8.51 -11.09
N ASN A 47 8.10 -7.22 -11.08
CA ASN A 47 8.11 -6.36 -12.27
C ASN A 47 6.81 -6.45 -13.10
N GLY A 48 5.68 -6.73 -12.43
CA GLY A 48 4.37 -6.89 -13.06
C GLY A 48 4.21 -8.19 -13.86
N ALA A 49 5.11 -9.16 -13.67
CA ALA A 49 5.00 -10.50 -14.22
C ALA A 49 4.40 -11.46 -13.17
N PRO A 50 3.31 -12.18 -13.49
CA PRO A 50 2.59 -13.01 -12.53
C PRO A 50 3.33 -14.28 -12.09
N GLU A 51 4.42 -14.68 -12.75
CA GLU A 51 5.28 -15.78 -12.27
C GLU A 51 6.62 -15.85 -13.02
N SER A 52 7.69 -16.19 -12.30
CA SER A 52 8.88 -16.78 -12.90
C SER A 52 8.55 -18.21 -13.35
N GLN A 53 8.69 -18.49 -14.64
CA GLN A 53 8.94 -19.85 -15.10
C GLN A 53 10.14 -20.40 -14.30
N ASP A 54 10.05 -21.62 -13.77
CA ASP A 54 11.08 -22.33 -12.97
C ASP A 54 10.97 -22.34 -11.43
N GLY A 55 9.78 -22.07 -10.87
CA GLY A 55 9.35 -22.69 -9.60
C GLY A 55 10.10 -22.31 -8.31
N MET A 56 10.87 -21.21 -8.29
CA MET A 56 11.66 -20.82 -7.10
C MET A 56 11.39 -19.42 -6.54
N LEU A 57 10.24 -18.80 -6.82
CA LEU A 57 9.77 -17.63 -6.08
C LEU A 57 8.30 -17.81 -5.70
N ALA A 58 8.03 -18.63 -4.68
CA ALA A 58 6.71 -18.65 -4.06
C ALA A 58 6.50 -17.32 -3.31
N TYR A 59 5.82 -16.38 -3.95
CA TYR A 59 5.43 -15.13 -3.29
C TYR A 59 4.50 -15.46 -2.14
N LYS A 60 4.80 -14.92 -0.96
CA LYS A 60 3.84 -15.01 0.15
C LYS A 60 2.68 -14.08 -0.18
N PRO A 61 1.43 -14.56 -0.19
CA PRO A 61 0.27 -13.69 -0.34
C PRO A 61 0.34 -12.60 0.74
N VAL A 62 0.21 -11.35 0.33
CA VAL A 62 0.23 -10.19 1.22
C VAL A 62 -1.20 -9.73 1.42
N THR A 63 -1.61 -9.50 2.66
CA THR A 63 -2.91 -8.86 2.88
C THR A 63 -2.81 -7.35 2.68
N VAL A 64 -3.89 -6.70 2.27
CA VAL A 64 -3.92 -5.22 2.25
C VAL A 64 -3.58 -4.61 3.62
N GLY A 65 -3.92 -5.30 4.71
CA GLY A 65 -3.55 -4.89 6.06
C GLY A 65 -2.04 -4.92 6.29
N ASP A 66 -1.36 -5.99 5.88
CA ASP A 66 0.10 -6.10 5.95
C ASP A 66 0.77 -5.00 5.12
N PHE A 67 0.22 -4.73 3.93
CA PHE A 67 0.71 -3.67 3.06
C PHE A 67 0.64 -2.30 3.74
N ILE A 68 -0.51 -1.96 4.33
CA ILE A 68 -0.69 -0.69 5.06
C ILE A 68 0.25 -0.62 6.27
N ALA A 69 0.35 -1.71 7.04
CA ALA A 69 1.23 -1.76 8.21
C ALA A 69 2.69 -1.52 7.83
N SER A 70 3.17 -2.16 6.76
CA SER A 70 4.50 -1.91 6.22
C SER A 70 4.65 -0.48 5.73
N TYR A 71 3.71 0.07 4.96
CA TYR A 71 3.76 1.46 4.52
C TYR A 71 3.90 2.43 5.70
N VAL A 72 3.14 2.23 6.77
CA VAL A 72 3.22 3.06 7.98
C VAL A 72 4.55 2.87 8.69
N ALA A 73 5.01 1.64 8.86
CA ALA A 73 6.30 1.35 9.50
C ALA A 73 7.46 2.05 8.75
N TRP A 74 7.48 1.95 7.43
CA TRP A 74 8.46 2.64 6.56
C TRP A 74 8.28 4.16 6.51
N SER A 75 7.09 4.66 6.84
CA SER A 75 6.86 6.12 6.98
C SER A 75 7.38 6.66 8.31
N LEU A 76 7.48 5.81 9.32
CA LEU A 76 7.99 6.15 10.66
C LEU A 76 9.49 5.88 10.81
N ASP A 77 10.06 5.02 9.97
CA ASP A 77 11.50 4.84 9.88
C ASP A 77 12.14 6.14 9.37
N ALA A 78 12.98 6.75 10.21
CA ALA A 78 13.70 7.98 9.90
C ALA A 78 15.03 7.70 9.17
N GLY A 79 15.32 6.44 8.82
CA GLY A 79 16.49 6.08 8.05
C GLY A 79 16.51 6.77 6.68
N GLU A 80 17.66 7.32 6.28
CA GLU A 80 17.87 8.02 5.00
C GLU A 80 17.62 7.16 3.76
N ARG A 81 17.30 5.87 3.92
CA ARG A 81 17.16 4.89 2.86
C ARG A 81 15.73 4.37 2.67
N SER A 82 14.73 4.93 3.35
CA SER A 82 13.33 4.54 3.14
C SER A 82 12.62 5.47 2.15
N ARG A 83 11.96 4.89 1.15
CA ARG A 83 11.00 5.57 0.27
C ARG A 83 9.59 5.10 0.59
N ARG A 84 8.66 6.05 0.50
CA ARG A 84 7.22 5.86 0.63
C ARG A 84 6.53 6.89 -0.23
N SER A 85 5.51 6.48 -0.95
CA SER A 85 4.68 7.40 -1.72
C SER A 85 3.26 6.89 -1.85
N MET A 86 2.34 7.83 -1.94
CA MET A 86 0.96 7.57 -2.32
C MET A 86 0.57 8.56 -3.40
N LYS A 87 -0.01 8.07 -4.48
CA LYS A 87 -0.47 8.89 -5.60
C LYS A 87 -1.82 8.35 -6.06
N CYS A 88 -2.77 9.24 -6.29
CA CYS A 88 -4.04 8.91 -6.92
C CYS A 88 -4.33 9.90 -8.04
N GLU A 89 -4.65 9.40 -9.22
CA GLU A 89 -4.94 10.23 -10.39
C GLU A 89 -6.24 9.80 -11.04
N GLY A 90 -6.95 10.75 -11.65
CA GLY A 90 -8.21 10.51 -12.32
C GLY A 90 -9.32 11.47 -11.89
N LYS A 91 -10.46 11.38 -12.58
CA LYS A 91 -11.60 12.28 -12.38
C LYS A 91 -12.70 11.61 -11.56
N ASP A 92 -13.39 10.63 -12.13
CA ASP A 92 -14.49 9.91 -11.48
C ASP A 92 -14.00 8.61 -10.84
N THR A 93 -13.16 7.86 -11.55
CA THR A 93 -12.37 6.73 -11.02
C THR A 93 -10.94 7.22 -10.79
N LEU A 94 -10.41 6.93 -9.60
CA LEU A 94 -9.04 7.18 -9.21
C LEU A 94 -8.22 5.91 -9.37
N GLU A 95 -7.14 6.00 -10.12
CA GLU A 95 -6.08 5.01 -10.14
C GLU A 95 -5.07 5.39 -9.06
N CYS A 96 -4.97 4.56 -8.04
CA CYS A 96 -4.15 4.80 -6.87
C CYS A 96 -2.97 3.84 -6.83
N THR A 97 -1.82 4.40 -6.48
CA THR A 97 -0.56 3.71 -6.25
C THR A 97 -0.11 4.02 -4.83
N LEU A 98 0.04 2.99 -4.01
CA LEU A 98 0.66 3.06 -2.69
C LEU A 98 1.96 2.27 -2.74
N SER A 99 3.10 2.92 -2.48
CA SER A 99 4.40 2.24 -2.51
C SER A 99 5.23 2.51 -1.27
N TYR A 100 6.03 1.53 -0.91
CA TYR A 100 7.11 1.66 0.07
C TYR A 100 8.28 0.80 -0.36
N GLY A 101 9.48 1.16 0.08
CA GLY A 101 10.68 0.50 -0.38
C GLY A 101 11.96 1.14 0.10
N ARG A 102 13.09 0.58 -0.32
CA ARG A 102 14.43 1.08 -0.01
C ARG A 102 14.96 1.90 -1.18
N LEU A 103 15.55 3.05 -0.88
CA LEU A 103 16.25 3.86 -1.87
C LEU A 103 17.45 3.10 -2.44
N HIS A 104 17.63 3.21 -3.75
CA HIS A 104 18.81 2.72 -4.44
C HIS A 104 20.05 3.46 -3.94
N SER A 105 21.11 2.70 -3.68
CA SER A 105 22.44 3.25 -3.41
C SER A 105 23.46 2.46 -4.22
N ASP A 106 24.67 3.01 -4.40
CA ASP A 106 25.75 2.37 -5.16
C ASP A 106 26.11 0.95 -4.69
N GLN A 107 25.67 0.53 -3.50
CA GLN A 107 25.95 -0.78 -2.90
C GLN A 107 24.69 -1.64 -2.64
N ASP A 108 23.48 -1.09 -2.81
CA ASP A 108 22.23 -1.80 -2.51
C ASP A 108 21.21 -1.46 -3.61
N PRO A 109 20.87 -2.42 -4.50
CA PRO A 109 19.78 -2.25 -5.44
C PRO A 109 18.50 -2.10 -4.63
N GLY A 110 18.06 -0.85 -4.47
CA GLY A 110 16.84 -0.52 -3.75
C GLY A 110 15.65 -1.27 -4.35
N TRP A 111 14.66 -1.58 -3.54
CA TRP A 111 13.46 -2.28 -3.98
C TRP A 111 12.23 -1.48 -3.59
N ASP A 112 11.18 -1.54 -4.39
CA ASP A 112 9.88 -0.95 -4.11
C ASP A 112 8.79 -2.04 -4.17
N ARG A 113 7.89 -2.03 -3.20
CA ARG A 113 6.64 -2.79 -3.26
C ARG A 113 5.48 -1.84 -3.43
N ILE A 114 4.62 -2.16 -4.38
CA ILE A 114 3.60 -1.26 -4.93
C ILE A 114 2.24 -1.95 -4.86
N LEU A 115 1.24 -1.28 -4.30
CA LEU A 115 -0.15 -1.67 -4.35
C LEU A 115 -0.89 -0.73 -5.30
N LEU A 116 -1.45 -1.30 -6.36
CA LEU A 116 -2.30 -0.64 -7.33
C LEU A 116 -3.75 -0.95 -7.00
N PHE A 117 -4.62 0.06 -7.05
CA PHE A 117 -6.06 -0.11 -6.87
C PHE A 117 -6.86 1.03 -7.46
N HIS A 118 -8.13 0.76 -7.76
CA HIS A 118 -9.09 1.74 -8.22
C HIS A 118 -10.03 2.15 -7.08
N ALA A 119 -10.32 3.45 -7.01
CA ALA A 119 -11.32 4.00 -6.10
C ALA A 119 -12.30 4.91 -6.83
N ASP A 120 -13.59 4.75 -6.57
CA ASP A 120 -14.61 5.68 -7.07
C ASP A 120 -14.63 6.94 -6.18
N ARG A 121 -14.47 8.11 -6.81
CA ARG A 121 -14.39 9.39 -6.11
C ARG A 121 -15.72 9.78 -5.47
N LYS A 122 -16.87 9.44 -6.09
CA LYS A 122 -18.22 9.79 -5.63
C LYS A 122 -18.70 8.89 -4.51
N THR A 123 -18.65 7.57 -4.72
CA THR A 123 -19.12 6.57 -3.76
C THR A 123 -18.12 6.30 -2.66
N LYS A 124 -16.87 6.75 -2.86
CA LYS A 124 -15.77 6.60 -1.90
C LYS A 124 -15.38 5.13 -1.64
N ARG A 125 -15.65 4.25 -2.60
CA ARG A 125 -15.39 2.81 -2.50
C ARG A 125 -14.17 2.43 -3.31
N ILE A 126 -13.40 1.49 -2.76
CA ILE A 126 -12.32 0.80 -3.48
C ILE A 126 -12.95 -0.41 -4.16
N ASP A 127 -12.58 -0.67 -5.41
CA ASP A 127 -12.95 -1.91 -6.10
C ASP A 127 -11.99 -3.04 -5.67
N PRO A 128 -12.44 -4.05 -4.90
CA PRO A 128 -11.56 -5.11 -4.44
C PRO A 128 -10.92 -5.91 -5.58
N LYS A 129 -11.56 -5.96 -6.76
CA LYS A 129 -11.04 -6.70 -7.92
C LYS A 129 -9.91 -5.96 -8.64
N SER A 130 -9.72 -4.68 -8.34
CA SER A 130 -8.65 -3.86 -8.92
C SER A 130 -7.33 -3.96 -8.15
N LEU A 131 -7.32 -4.61 -6.98
CA LEU A 131 -6.16 -4.74 -6.14
C LEU A 131 -5.08 -5.59 -6.82
N ARG A 132 -3.90 -5.00 -7.03
CA ARG A 132 -2.71 -5.70 -7.55
C ARG A 132 -1.47 -5.30 -6.78
N CYS A 133 -0.65 -6.28 -6.43
CA CYS A 133 0.64 -6.04 -5.78
C CYS A 133 1.78 -6.26 -6.78
N VAL A 134 2.76 -5.37 -6.79
CA VAL A 134 3.95 -5.46 -7.65
C VAL A 134 5.22 -5.21 -6.83
N ASP A 135 6.17 -6.12 -6.91
CA ASP A 135 7.52 -5.99 -6.35
C ASP A 135 8.51 -5.59 -7.46
N VAL A 136 9.27 -4.52 -7.25
CA VAL A 136 10.25 -3.98 -8.20
C VAL A 136 11.63 -3.94 -7.51
N PRO A 137 12.58 -4.80 -7.90
CA PRO A 137 13.95 -4.81 -7.37
C PRO A 137 14.87 -3.74 -7.99
#